data_AF-A0A916YXB2-F1
#
_entry.id   AF-A0A916YXB2-F1
#
_cell.length_a   1.000
_cell.length_b   1.000
_cell.length_c   1.000
_cell.angle_alpha   90.00
_cell.angle_beta   90.00
_cell.angle_gamma   90.00
#
_symmetry.space_group_name_H-M   'P 1'
#
loop_
_entity.id
_entity.type
_entity.pdbx_description
1 polymer ?
#
loop_
_entity_poly.entity_id
_entity_poly.type
_entity_poly.pdbx_seq_one_letter_code
_entity_poly.pdbx_strand_id
1 'polypeptide(L)'
;MKQLYLAALFTLMAAVGLWVVESIEGSKITTSEYMDLTFYMVFFGAVLAFPFYFIVFCPIGIAVDKWLNRNLPIKLISYMLVGGVSGYYIFEMLYEVRFVEEFGLHSSTSIILFAAIGALLSIAETMARTSWERAAALQAKEYDS
;
A
#
# COMPACT_ATOMS: atom_id res chain seq x y z
N MET A 1 -14.73 -5.89 -10.93
CA MET A 1 -13.87 -4.95 -11.70
C MET A 1 -13.28 -3.84 -10.82
N LYS A 2 -14.11 -3.03 -10.13
CA LYS A 2 -13.65 -1.92 -9.26
C LYS A 2 -12.54 -2.31 -8.26
N GLN A 3 -12.73 -3.39 -7.51
CA GLN A 3 -11.75 -3.85 -6.51
C GLN A 3 -10.45 -4.39 -7.13
N LEU A 4 -10.54 -5.00 -8.32
CA LEU A 4 -9.36 -5.50 -9.04
C LEU A 4 -8.46 -4.35 -9.50
N TYR A 5 -9.06 -3.24 -9.95
CA TYR A 5 -8.31 -2.03 -10.30
C TYR A 5 -7.56 -1.46 -9.10
N LEU A 6 -8.21 -1.34 -7.95
CA LEU A 6 -7.59 -0.84 -6.72
C LEU A 6 -6.50 -1.79 -6.20
N ALA A 7 -6.72 -3.10 -6.27
CA ALA A 7 -5.71 -4.10 -5.92
C ALA A 7 -4.47 -3.99 -6.81
N ALA A 8 -4.64 -3.86 -8.13
CA ALA A 8 -3.53 -3.68 -9.06
C ALA A 8 -2.79 -2.36 -8.80
N LEU A 9 -3.52 -1.26 -8.58
CA LEU A 9 -2.93 0.03 -8.23
C LEU A 9 -2.12 -0.05 -6.93
N PHE A 10 -2.68 -0.67 -5.88
CA PHE A 10 -1.98 -0.88 -4.62
C PHE A 10 -0.72 -1.72 -4.82
N THR A 11 -0.80 -2.80 -5.59
CA THR A 11 0.33 -3.68 -5.89
C THR A 11 1.49 -2.91 -6.53
N LEU A 12 1.19 -2.04 -7.50
CA LEU A 12 2.19 -1.18 -8.13
C LEU A 12 2.80 -0.18 -7.14
N MET A 13 1.97 0.49 -6.33
CA MET A 13 2.45 1.43 -5.32
C MET A 13 3.32 0.74 -4.25
N ALA A 14 2.93 -0.45 -3.82
CA ALA A 14 3.67 -1.25 -2.85
C ALA A 14 5.01 -1.72 -3.44
N ALA A 15 5.05 -2.16 -4.70
CA ALA A 15 6.28 -2.52 -5.38
C ALA A 15 7.26 -1.34 -5.47
N VAL A 16 6.76 -0.16 -5.83
CA VAL A 16 7.56 1.08 -5.83
C VAL A 16 8.01 1.43 -4.41
N GLY A 17 7.13 1.30 -3.40
CA GLY A 17 7.47 1.53 -2.00
C GLY A 17 8.60 0.63 -1.50
N LEU A 18 8.51 -0.68 -1.78
CA LEU A 18 9.56 -1.66 -1.47
C LEU A 18 10.88 -1.29 -2.14
N TRP A 19 10.83 -0.95 -3.44
CA TRP A 19 12.03 -0.56 -4.18
C TRP A 19 12.66 0.72 -3.62
N VAL A 20 11.86 1.69 -3.18
CA VAL A 20 12.35 2.92 -2.55
C VAL A 20 12.97 2.64 -1.19
N VAL A 21 12.32 1.83 -0.33
CA VAL A 21 12.87 1.40 0.97
C VAL A 21 14.22 0.75 0.75
N GLU A 22 14.30 -0.16 -0.21
CA GLU A 22 15.51 -0.88 -0.56
C GLU A 22 16.61 0.04 -1.09
N SER A 23 16.25 1.03 -1.90
CA SER A 23 17.21 2.00 -2.43
C SER A 23 17.79 2.90 -1.34
N ILE A 24 17.02 3.20 -0.29
CA ILE A 24 17.43 4.10 0.81
C ILE A 24 18.16 3.34 1.92
N GLU A 25 17.60 2.21 2.36
CA GLU A 25 18.10 1.43 3.49
C GLU A 25 18.98 0.28 3.03
N GLY A 26 18.52 -0.52 2.06
CA GLY A 26 19.28 -1.66 1.53
C GLY A 26 20.60 -1.28 0.86
N SER A 27 20.68 -0.11 0.23
CA SER A 27 21.94 0.38 -0.39
C SER A 27 23.08 0.63 0.60
N LYS A 28 22.78 0.70 1.91
CA LYS A 28 23.79 0.82 2.97
C LYS A 28 24.51 -0.50 3.23
N ILE A 29 23.88 -1.64 2.89
CA ILE A 29 24.43 -2.97 3.11
C ILE A 29 25.37 -3.30 1.94
N THR A 30 26.68 -3.33 2.21
CA THR A 30 27.72 -3.48 1.19
C THR A 30 28.23 -4.92 1.05
N THR A 31 27.42 -5.91 1.43
CA THR A 31 27.78 -7.33 1.38
C THR A 31 27.24 -7.99 0.10
N SER A 32 28.05 -8.87 -0.52
CA SER A 32 27.66 -9.56 -1.76
C SER A 32 26.46 -10.50 -1.59
N GLU A 33 26.29 -11.08 -0.39
CA GLU A 33 25.16 -11.94 -0.06
C GLU A 33 23.82 -11.18 -0.08
N TYR A 34 23.83 -9.90 0.27
CA TYR A 34 22.64 -9.07 0.31
C TYR A 34 22.16 -8.65 -1.09
N MET A 35 23.09 -8.30 -1.99
CA MET A 35 22.75 -7.81 -3.34
C MET A 35 21.97 -8.82 -4.20
N ASP A 36 22.22 -10.12 -4.02
CA ASP A 36 21.48 -11.16 -4.76
C ASP A 36 20.06 -11.38 -4.19
N LEU A 37 19.82 -11.06 -2.92
CA LEU A 37 18.55 -11.28 -2.23
C LEU A 37 17.54 -10.14 -2.48
N THR A 38 18.04 -8.93 -2.71
CA THR A 38 17.27 -7.70 -2.96
C THR A 38 16.16 -7.86 -4.00
N PHE A 39 16.50 -8.39 -5.19
CA PHE A 39 15.54 -8.51 -6.28
C PHE A 39 14.39 -9.45 -5.92
N TYR A 40 14.70 -10.59 -5.29
CA TYR A 40 13.70 -11.56 -4.87
C TYR A 40 12.76 -10.97 -3.81
N MET A 41 13.30 -10.26 -2.83
CA MET A 41 12.51 -9.63 -1.77
C MET A 41 11.51 -8.61 -2.32
N VAL A 42 11.95 -7.72 -3.22
CA VAL A 42 11.06 -6.72 -3.84
C VAL A 42 10.01 -7.42 -4.71
N PHE A 43 10.39 -8.43 -5.49
CA PHE A 43 9.47 -9.18 -6.34
C PHE A 43 8.41 -9.94 -5.52
N PHE A 44 8.82 -10.74 -4.53
CA PHE A 44 7.90 -11.49 -3.69
C PHE A 44 7.02 -10.55 -2.85
N GLY A 45 7.57 -9.46 -2.32
CA GLY A 45 6.78 -8.45 -1.61
C GLY A 45 5.72 -7.81 -2.50
N ALA A 46 6.04 -7.51 -3.76
CA ALA A 46 5.08 -7.03 -4.74
C ALA A 46 3.99 -8.07 -5.04
N VAL A 47 4.35 -9.34 -5.24
CA VAL A 47 3.37 -10.42 -5.48
C VAL A 47 2.42 -10.58 -4.28
N LEU A 48 2.94 -10.49 -3.06
CA LEU A 48 2.13 -10.59 -1.83
C LEU A 48 1.28 -9.35 -1.57
N ALA A 49 1.62 -8.18 -2.12
CA ALA A 49 0.82 -6.97 -1.98
C ALA A 49 -0.58 -7.12 -2.60
N PHE A 50 -0.72 -7.89 -3.67
CA PHE A 50 -2.02 -8.11 -4.32
C PHE A 50 -3.06 -8.79 -3.42
N PRO A 51 -2.81 -9.99 -2.84
CA PRO A 51 -3.73 -10.60 -1.88
C PRO A 51 -3.84 -9.78 -0.59
N PHE A 52 -2.77 -9.09 -0.17
CA PHE A 52 -2.80 -8.23 1.02
C PHE A 52 -3.87 -7.13 0.92
N TYR A 53 -4.05 -6.53 -0.27
CA TYR A 53 -5.12 -5.56 -0.51
C TYR A 53 -6.50 -6.11 -0.14
N PHE A 54 -6.81 -7.34 -0.58
CA PHE A 54 -8.11 -7.96 -0.33
C PHE A 54 -8.33 -8.34 1.12
N ILE A 55 -7.27 -8.76 1.80
CA ILE A 55 -7.34 -9.21 3.20
C ILE A 55 -7.45 -8.02 4.15
N VAL A 56 -6.80 -6.90 3.82
CA VAL A 56 -6.62 -5.80 4.77
C VAL A 56 -7.34 -4.53 4.32
N PHE A 57 -6.98 -3.95 3.18
CA PHE A 57 -7.51 -2.64 2.78
C PHE A 57 -8.97 -2.71 2.33
N CYS A 58 -9.35 -3.75 1.58
CA CYS A 58 -10.72 -3.95 1.11
C CYS A 58 -11.75 -4.00 2.27
N PRO A 59 -11.60 -4.82 3.32
CA PRO A 59 -12.55 -4.85 4.43
C PRO A 59 -12.59 -3.53 5.21
N ILE A 60 -11.47 -2.82 5.35
CA ILE A 60 -11.46 -1.49 5.98
C ILE A 60 -12.27 -0.51 5.13
N GLY A 61 -12.04 -0.48 3.82
CA GLY A 61 -12.80 0.37 2.89
C GLY A 61 -14.30 0.12 2.97
N ILE A 62 -14.71 -1.15 2.99
CA ILE A 62 -16.12 -1.56 3.16
C ILE A 62 -16.65 -1.15 4.53
N ALA A 63 -15.89 -1.36 5.61
CA ALA A 63 -16.29 -1.03 6.98
C ALA A 63 -16.53 0.48 7.15
N VAL A 64 -15.61 1.31 6.66
CA VAL A 64 -15.73 2.77 6.73
C VAL A 64 -16.91 3.26 5.88
N ASP A 65 -17.09 2.71 4.69
CA ASP A 65 -18.19 3.10 3.82
C ASP A 65 -19.56 2.69 4.39
N LYS A 66 -19.65 1.52 5.04
CA LYS A 66 -20.88 0.97 5.59
C LYS A 66 -21.26 1.58 6.94
N TRP A 67 -20.30 1.78 7.84
CA TRP A 67 -20.56 2.13 9.23
C TRP A 67 -20.24 3.58 9.58
N LEU A 68 -19.41 4.25 8.79
CA LEU A 68 -18.91 5.60 9.10
C LEU A 68 -19.30 6.62 8.03
N ASN A 69 -20.40 6.38 7.32
CA ASN A 69 -20.97 7.29 6.33
C ASN A 69 -19.94 7.81 5.31
N ARG A 70 -19.01 6.95 4.88
CA ARG A 70 -17.97 7.29 3.87
C ARG A 70 -17.08 8.47 4.30
N ASN A 71 -16.86 8.65 5.60
CA ASN A 71 -16.04 9.72 6.16
C ASN A 71 -14.57 9.59 5.71
N LEU A 72 -14.16 10.47 4.79
CA LEU A 72 -12.82 10.46 4.18
C LEU A 72 -11.68 10.60 5.21
N PRO A 73 -11.71 11.57 6.15
CA PRO A 73 -10.72 11.66 7.22
C PRO A 73 -10.47 10.33 7.95
N ILE A 74 -11.54 9.62 8.33
CA ILE A 74 -11.39 8.35 9.06
C ILE A 74 -10.77 7.30 8.14
N LYS A 75 -11.23 7.19 6.89
CA LYS A 75 -10.66 6.26 5.90
C LYS A 75 -9.17 6.49 5.70
N LEU A 76 -8.78 7.75 5.54
CA LEU A 76 -7.41 8.18 5.34
C LEU A 76 -6.53 7.81 6.54
N ILE A 77 -6.95 8.12 7.75
CA ILE A 77 -6.22 7.76 8.98
C ILE A 77 -6.11 6.24 9.12
N SER A 78 -7.20 5.49 8.91
CA SER A 78 -7.17 4.02 8.99
C SER A 78 -6.19 3.41 7.99
N TYR A 79 -6.17 3.89 6.75
CA TYR A 79 -5.26 3.37 5.73
C TYR A 79 -3.81 3.77 6.01
N MET A 80 -3.56 4.98 6.53
CA MET A 80 -2.23 5.40 6.95
C MET A 80 -1.69 4.54 8.08
N LEU A 81 -2.50 4.29 9.11
CA LEU A 81 -2.10 3.47 10.26
C LEU A 81 -1.78 2.05 9.83
N VAL A 82 -2.67 1.44 9.06
CA VAL A 82 -2.49 0.08 8.57
C VAL A 82 -1.31 0.00 7.60
N GLY A 83 -1.16 0.98 6.71
CA GLY A 83 0.02 1.09 5.85
C GLY A 83 1.31 1.18 6.66
N GLY A 84 1.39 2.10 7.62
CA GLY A 84 2.59 2.26 8.46
C GLY A 84 2.93 1.03 9.29
N VAL A 85 1.93 0.38 9.90
CA VAL A 85 2.11 -0.89 10.63
C VAL A 85 2.60 -1.99 9.69
N SER A 86 2.04 -2.06 8.48
CA SER A 86 2.50 -3.02 7.46
C SER A 86 3.93 -2.74 7.04
N GLY A 87 4.30 -1.47 6.85
CA GLY A 87 5.66 -1.05 6.53
C GLY A 87 6.68 -1.45 7.61
N TYR A 88 6.30 -1.34 8.89
CA TYR A 88 7.12 -1.84 10.00
C TYR A 88 7.38 -3.35 9.87
N TYR A 89 6.33 -4.16 9.73
CA TYR A 89 6.49 -5.61 9.60
C TYR A 89 7.25 -6.03 8.33
N ILE A 90 7.02 -5.32 7.22
CA ILE A 90 7.76 -5.53 5.97
C ILE A 90 9.25 -5.26 6.22
N PHE A 91 9.61 -4.19 6.92
CA PHE A 91 11.01 -3.86 7.21
C PHE A 91 11.67 -4.96 8.06
N GLU A 92 11.00 -5.44 9.11
CA GLU A 92 11.48 -6.55 9.95
C GLU A 92 11.62 -7.87 9.19
N MET A 93 10.83 -8.08 8.12
CA MET A 93 10.97 -9.24 7.24
C MET A 93 12.08 -9.08 6.20
N LEU A 94 12.37 -7.85 5.78
CA LEU A 94 13.40 -7.54 4.78
C LEU A 94 14.81 -7.57 5.38
N TYR A 95 14.97 -7.03 6.58
CA TYR A 95 16.28 -6.82 7.18
C TYR A 95 16.47 -7.68 8.43
N GLU A 96 17.53 -8.49 8.44
CA GLU A 96 17.97 -9.15 9.67
C GLU A 96 18.38 -8.12 10.73
N VAL A 97 18.08 -8.40 12.00
CA VAL A 97 18.45 -7.54 13.15
C VAL A 97 19.93 -7.17 13.13
N ARG A 98 20.80 -8.10 12.75
CA ARG A 98 22.24 -7.85 12.58
C ARG A 98 22.52 -6.71 11.61
N PHE A 99 21.85 -6.70 10.45
CA PHE A 99 22.04 -5.63 9.46
C PHE A 99 21.48 -4.30 9.94
N VAL A 100 20.38 -4.32 10.69
CA VAL A 100 19.81 -3.11 11.29
C VAL A 100 20.80 -2.43 12.24
N GLU A 101 21.44 -3.21 13.11
CA GLU A 101 22.43 -2.71 14.07
C GLU A 101 23.75 -2.32 13.40
N GLU A 102 24.26 -3.14 12.49
CA GLU A 102 25.56 -2.96 11.84
C GLU A 102 25.57 -1.79 10.85
N PHE A 103 24.49 -1.63 10.07
CA PHE A 103 24.40 -0.61 9.01
C PHE A 103 23.51 0.59 9.40
N GLY A 104 23.00 0.64 10.63
CA GLY A 104 22.18 1.76 11.12
C GLY A 104 20.91 1.96 10.28
N LEU A 105 20.20 0.86 9.99
CA LEU A 105 18.99 0.91 9.18
C LEU A 105 17.83 1.46 10.00
N HIS A 106 16.93 2.20 9.34
CA HIS A 106 15.82 2.84 10.02
C HIS A 106 14.46 2.34 9.53
N SER A 107 13.75 1.62 10.40
CA SER A 107 12.38 1.14 10.12
C SER A 107 11.40 2.29 9.88
N SER A 108 11.69 3.49 10.40
CA SER A 108 10.91 4.70 10.17
C SER A 108 10.76 5.05 8.68
N THR A 109 11.78 4.76 7.85
CA THR A 109 11.73 4.98 6.40
C THR A 109 10.59 4.16 5.77
N SER A 110 10.52 2.86 6.09
CA SER A 110 9.44 1.98 5.63
C SER A 110 8.08 2.40 6.18
N ILE A 111 8.00 2.71 7.48
CA ILE A 111 6.75 3.13 8.12
C ILE A 111 6.16 4.36 7.42
N ILE A 112 6.98 5.39 7.18
CA ILE A 112 6.55 6.65 6.54
C ILE A 112 6.09 6.39 5.10
N LEU A 113 6.87 5.62 4.32
CA LEU A 113 6.54 5.32 2.93
C LEU A 113 5.23 4.52 2.81
N PHE A 114 5.06 3.47 3.60
CA PHE A 114 3.84 2.68 3.53
C PHE A 114 2.62 3.39 4.14
N ALA A 115 2.81 4.27 5.13
CA ALA A 115 1.74 5.17 5.58
C ALA A 115 1.29 6.12 4.44
N ALA A 116 2.24 6.68 3.67
CA ALA A 116 1.94 7.51 2.52
C ALA A 116 1.22 6.72 1.41
N ILE A 117 1.64 5.49 1.13
CA ILE A 117 0.95 4.58 0.18
C ILE A 117 -0.49 4.30 0.65
N GLY A 118 -0.69 4.06 1.95
CA GLY A 118 -2.03 3.93 2.53
C GLY A 118 -2.90 5.17 2.30
N ALA A 119 -2.36 6.37 2.55
CA ALA A 119 -3.06 7.62 2.28
C ALA A 119 -3.45 7.76 0.81
N LEU A 120 -2.50 7.52 -0.10
CA LEU A 120 -2.72 7.58 -1.55
C LEU A 120 -3.78 6.58 -2.00
N LEU A 121 -3.77 5.37 -1.45
CA LEU A 121 -4.79 4.36 -1.75
C LEU A 121 -6.18 4.81 -1.28
N SER A 122 -6.30 5.41 -0.09
CA SER A 122 -7.58 5.93 0.43
C SER A 122 -8.15 7.03 -0.47
N ILE A 123 -7.28 7.93 -0.94
CA ILE A 123 -7.64 8.99 -1.89
C ILE A 123 -8.07 8.39 -3.22
N ALA A 124 -7.27 7.48 -3.79
CA ALA A 124 -7.55 6.83 -5.07
C ALA A 124 -8.88 6.07 -5.05
N GLU A 125 -9.16 5.32 -3.97
CA GLU A 125 -10.44 4.62 -3.80
C GLU A 125 -11.61 5.59 -3.73
N THR A 126 -11.46 6.70 -3.00
CA THR A 126 -12.51 7.72 -2.88
C THR A 126 -12.76 8.43 -4.23
N MET A 127 -11.71 8.76 -4.97
CA MET A 127 -11.81 9.38 -6.30
C MET A 127 -12.42 8.43 -7.32
N ALA A 128 -11.96 7.17 -7.37
CA ALA A 128 -12.48 6.16 -8.28
C ALA A 128 -13.97 5.88 -8.00
N ARG A 129 -14.37 5.83 -6.73
CA ARG A 129 -15.79 5.69 -6.36
C ARG A 129 -16.65 6.83 -6.90
N THR A 130 -16.24 8.08 -6.66
CA THR A 130 -17.02 9.25 -7.12
C THR A 130 -17.12 9.32 -8.64
N SER A 131 -16.07 8.95 -9.37
CA SER A 131 -16.11 8.88 -10.84
C SER A 131 -17.06 7.78 -11.34
N TRP A 132 -17.06 6.60 -10.72
CA TRP A 132 -17.96 5.51 -11.07
C TRP A 132 -19.43 5.82 -10.76
N GLU A 133 -19.72 6.51 -9.65
CA GLU A 133 -21.09 6.94 -9.31
C GLU A 133 -21.61 7.96 -10.32
N ARG A 134 -20.77 8.92 -10.73
CA ARG A 134 -21.11 9.90 -11.77
C ARG A 134 -21.41 9.23 -13.12
N ALA A 135 -20.58 8.27 -13.53
CA ALA A 135 -20.79 7.54 -14.78
C ALA A 135 -22.12 6.76 -14.77
N ALA A 136 -22.44 6.08 -13.67
CA ALA A 136 -23.71 5.36 -13.54
C ALA A 136 -24.94 6.30 -13.58
N ALA A 137 -24.85 7.48 -12.95
CA ALA A 137 -25.93 8.46 -12.96
C ALA A 137 -26.17 9.06 -14.36
N LEU A 138 -25.12 9.25 -15.17
CA LEU A 138 -25.25 9.72 -16.55
C LEU A 138 -25.92 8.68 -17.44
N GLN A 139 -25.51 7.40 -17.32
CA GLN A 139 -26.12 6.31 -18.08
C GLN A 139 -27.60 6.11 -17.74
N ALA A 140 -27.99 6.25 -16.47
CA ALA A 140 -29.39 6.19 -16.07
C ALA A 140 -30.22 7.32 -16.71
N LYS A 141 -29.69 8.56 -16.74
CA LYS A 141 -30.36 9.69 -17.37
C LYS A 141 -30.54 9.54 -18.88
N GLU A 142 -29.59 8.91 -19.57
CA GLU A 142 -29.66 8.67 -21.02
C GLU A 142 -30.64 7.54 -21.37
N TYR A 143 -30.88 6.60 -20.46
CA TYR A 143 -31.88 5.55 -20.65
C TYR A 143 -33.32 6.03 -20.39
N ASP A 144 -33.49 7.00 -19.51
CA ASP A 144 -34.80 7.59 -19.16
C ASP A 144 -35.26 8.69 -20.15
N SER A 145 -34.44 9.06 -21.14
CA SER A 145 -34.71 10.06 -22.18
C SER A 145 -35.05 9.42 -23.53
#